data_AF-A0A7H8DM80-F1
#
_entry.id   AF-A0A7H8DM80-F1
#
_cell.length_a   1.000
_cell.length_b   1.000
_cell.length_c   1.000
_cell.angle_alpha   90.00
_cell.angle_beta   90.00
_cell.angle_gamma   90.00
#
_symmetry.space_group_name_H-M   'P 1'
#
loop_
_entity.id
_entity.type
_entity.pdbx_description
1 polymer ?
#
loop_
_entity_poly.entity_id
_entity_poly.type
_entity_poly.pdbx_seq_one_letter_code
_entity_poly.pdbx_strand_id
1 'polypeptide(L)'
;MKLTKSLLALAVLPMFASADDLSQTQNHTIQPQIVGGVTADPRDWKFYTQIVSRYGNRSYCGASYIGNGYVLTAAHCVEGDSPNQIAVKIGGVVYNGSDGVRANVSEIHMHPAYRRATLSHDLAVLKLDSVPQGVSSVEIANGSLTQYASIGDWLSVAGLGRTSEGGSSPSRLQEVDVPLVSDMTCRQAGGNYTTVGEVSFCAGIPQGGIDSCQGDSGGPIVINRSGVITQLGVVSWGIGCARPGMYGVYSDIAAMRNFVDGVIGTATPPKENVSVGYTTEQTLASFNVGELQQHSFVIQNSGSTTFTVENVRAFASGVTDAAVIANDQCSQATLAMNASCRVDVEFGATQSGEARVALNFNVDKTSTQYQALVSAQAKTVTTPPTDSCTTVWQASLVYLKGDTVTWNGKVWQAQWWTQGDNPADSGPWGVWQKVGDANCKSN
;
A
#
# COMPACT_ATOMS: atom_id res chain seq x y z
N MET A 1 51.85 81.36 -49.47
CA MET A 1 51.52 80.93 -50.85
C MET A 1 50.43 79.86 -50.75
N LYS A 2 49.22 80.17 -51.28
CA LYS A 2 48.06 79.28 -51.60
C LYS A 2 47.37 78.56 -50.41
N LEU A 3 46.17 78.94 -49.94
CA LEU A 3 44.80 78.67 -50.50
C LEU A 3 44.64 77.18 -50.88
N THR A 4 43.70 76.36 -50.35
CA THR A 4 42.23 76.50 -50.37
C THR A 4 41.51 75.27 -49.76
N LYS A 5 40.25 75.47 -49.28
CA LYS A 5 39.04 74.59 -49.30
C LYS A 5 39.03 73.30 -48.43
N SER A 6 38.19 73.22 -47.39
CA SER A 6 36.76 72.82 -47.38
C SER A 6 36.46 71.42 -47.92
N LEU A 7 35.97 70.51 -47.08
CA LEU A 7 34.56 70.06 -47.10
C LEU A 7 34.20 69.23 -45.85
N LEU A 8 33.02 69.51 -45.30
CA LEU A 8 32.28 68.69 -44.34
C LEU A 8 31.92 67.33 -44.94
N ALA A 9 32.06 66.24 -44.17
CA ALA A 9 31.25 65.04 -44.32
C ALA A 9 30.88 64.54 -42.93
N LEU A 10 29.60 64.67 -42.57
CA LEU A 10 28.98 64.07 -41.41
C LEU A 10 28.79 62.57 -41.72
N ALA A 11 29.61 61.70 -41.13
CA ALA A 11 29.40 60.26 -41.17
C ALA A 11 28.94 59.79 -39.79
N VAL A 12 27.70 59.31 -39.72
CA VAL A 12 27.13 58.65 -38.55
C VAL A 12 27.90 57.34 -38.33
N LEU A 13 28.65 57.27 -37.24
CA LEU A 13 29.27 56.03 -36.75
C LEU A 13 28.19 55.16 -36.08
N PRO A 14 27.99 53.90 -36.51
CA PRO A 14 27.25 52.95 -35.70
C PRO A 14 28.15 52.53 -34.54
N MET A 15 27.60 52.57 -33.32
CA MET A 15 28.21 51.94 -32.14
C MET A 15 28.29 50.43 -32.40
N PHE A 16 29.46 49.93 -32.79
CA PHE A 16 29.82 48.53 -32.62
C PHE A 16 30.17 48.33 -31.15
N ALA A 17 29.20 47.90 -30.34
CA ALA A 17 29.51 47.29 -29.06
C ALA A 17 30.21 45.95 -29.37
N SER A 18 31.47 45.86 -28.98
CA SER A 18 32.28 44.66 -29.10
C SER A 18 31.72 43.60 -28.14
N ALA A 19 31.29 42.48 -28.70
CA ALA A 19 30.92 41.30 -27.94
C ALA A 19 32.20 40.52 -27.63
N ASP A 20 32.73 40.69 -26.42
CA ASP A 20 33.73 39.80 -25.85
C ASP A 20 33.34 39.56 -24.38
N ASP A 21 32.41 38.61 -24.18
CA ASP A 21 32.53 37.64 -23.08
C ASP A 21 31.68 36.38 -23.43
N LEU A 22 32.25 35.54 -24.28
CA LEU A 22 31.76 34.17 -24.52
C LEU A 22 32.95 33.22 -24.43
N SER A 23 33.15 32.59 -23.28
CA SER A 23 33.84 31.30 -23.20
C SER A 23 33.49 30.57 -21.91
N GLN A 24 32.37 29.85 -21.94
CA GLN A 24 32.28 28.47 -21.45
C GLN A 24 30.91 27.89 -21.86
N THR A 25 30.73 27.70 -23.16
CA THR A 25 29.80 26.68 -23.64
C THR A 25 30.45 25.33 -23.39
N GLN A 26 30.05 24.69 -22.28
CA GLN A 26 30.16 23.25 -22.15
C GLN A 26 29.39 22.64 -23.33
N ASN A 27 30.13 22.18 -24.34
CA ASN A 27 29.63 21.32 -25.40
C ASN A 27 29.18 20.00 -24.77
N HIS A 28 27.96 19.99 -24.22
CA HIS A 28 27.27 18.74 -23.95
C HIS A 28 26.62 18.32 -25.27
N THR A 29 27.33 17.50 -26.03
CA THR A 29 26.82 16.85 -27.23
C THR A 29 25.60 16.02 -26.83
N ILE A 30 24.39 16.54 -27.03
CA ILE A 30 23.13 15.84 -26.76
C ILE A 30 22.97 14.77 -27.83
N GLN A 31 23.13 13.51 -27.46
CA GLN A 31 22.82 12.37 -28.33
C GLN A 31 21.40 11.89 -28.01
N PRO A 32 20.47 11.86 -28.99
CA PRO A 32 19.09 11.52 -28.67
C PRO A 32 18.93 10.03 -28.40
N GLN A 33 18.18 9.81 -27.32
CA GLN A 33 17.71 8.56 -26.74
C GLN A 33 16.28 8.30 -27.22
N ILE A 34 15.40 7.46 -26.61
CA ILE A 34 13.94 7.40 -26.93
C ILE A 34 13.51 8.74 -27.51
N VAL A 35 12.81 8.86 -28.66
CA VAL A 35 12.79 10.15 -29.39
C VAL A 35 12.49 11.31 -28.41
N GLY A 36 13.45 12.24 -28.23
CA GLY A 36 13.36 13.37 -27.28
C GLY A 36 13.47 13.08 -25.76
N GLY A 37 13.85 11.87 -25.36
CA GLY A 37 14.05 11.39 -23.99
C GLY A 37 15.50 11.44 -23.50
N VAL A 38 15.71 10.99 -22.26
CA VAL A 38 16.99 11.04 -21.52
C VAL A 38 17.35 9.69 -20.92
N THR A 39 18.60 9.55 -20.45
CA THR A 39 19.07 8.32 -19.79
C THR A 39 18.34 8.13 -18.48
N ALA A 40 17.65 7.00 -18.35
CA ALA A 40 16.90 6.66 -17.15
C ALA A 40 17.83 6.42 -15.96
N ASP A 41 17.44 6.90 -14.79
CA ASP A 41 18.09 6.52 -13.53
C ASP A 41 17.71 5.07 -13.17
N PRO A 42 18.67 4.14 -13.06
CA PRO A 42 18.36 2.75 -12.72
C PRO A 42 17.64 2.58 -11.38
N ARG A 43 17.73 3.58 -10.49
CA ARG A 43 17.08 3.56 -9.17
C ARG A 43 15.56 3.70 -9.26
N ASP A 44 15.08 4.41 -10.27
CA ASP A 44 13.65 4.67 -10.49
C ASP A 44 12.99 3.53 -11.27
N TRP A 45 13.79 2.73 -11.99
CA TRP A 45 13.34 1.67 -12.88
C TRP A 45 13.83 0.28 -12.48
N LYS A 46 14.00 0.00 -11.18
CA LYS A 46 14.47 -1.31 -10.68
C LYS A 46 13.59 -2.49 -11.10
N PHE A 47 12.33 -2.23 -11.42
CA PHE A 47 11.35 -3.22 -11.92
C PHE A 47 11.41 -3.40 -13.44
N TYR A 48 12.08 -2.49 -14.18
CA TYR A 48 12.23 -2.63 -15.63
C TYR A 48 12.91 -3.96 -15.94
N THR A 49 12.38 -4.67 -16.93
CA THR A 49 12.78 -6.02 -17.23
C THR A 49 13.04 -6.14 -18.73
N GLN A 50 14.17 -6.73 -19.11
CA GLN A 50 14.48 -7.05 -20.50
C GLN A 50 14.03 -8.47 -20.81
N ILE A 51 13.33 -8.68 -21.93
CA ILE A 51 13.10 -10.01 -22.48
C ILE A 51 14.26 -10.35 -23.42
N VAL A 52 14.91 -11.47 -23.15
CA VAL A 52 16.11 -11.94 -23.86
C VAL A 52 15.95 -13.41 -24.25
N SER A 53 16.76 -13.88 -25.20
CA SER A 53 16.82 -15.31 -25.49
C SER A 53 17.39 -16.10 -24.31
N ARG A 54 17.05 -17.39 -24.20
CA ARG A 54 17.41 -18.27 -23.07
C ARG A 54 18.88 -18.24 -22.68
N TYR A 55 19.80 -18.01 -23.61
CA TYR A 55 21.24 -17.94 -23.34
C TYR A 55 21.92 -16.66 -23.84
N GLY A 56 21.16 -15.72 -24.41
CA GLY A 56 21.67 -14.44 -24.88
C GLY A 56 21.36 -13.28 -23.92
N ASN A 57 22.00 -12.14 -24.20
CA ASN A 57 21.79 -10.89 -23.44
C ASN A 57 21.12 -9.80 -24.26
N ARG A 58 20.98 -10.00 -25.58
CA ARG A 58 20.35 -9.04 -26.48
C ARG A 58 18.85 -8.97 -26.20
N SER A 59 18.40 -7.82 -25.73
CA SER A 59 16.98 -7.54 -25.53
C SER A 59 16.27 -7.37 -26.87
N TYR A 60 15.06 -7.90 -26.96
CA TYR A 60 14.15 -7.69 -28.10
C TYR A 60 12.83 -7.03 -27.71
N CYS A 61 12.43 -7.12 -26.44
CA CYS A 61 11.30 -6.41 -25.86
C CYS A 61 11.59 -5.97 -24.43
N GLY A 62 10.88 -4.93 -23.99
CA GLY A 62 10.76 -4.55 -22.59
C GLY A 62 9.68 -5.37 -21.87
N ALA A 63 9.69 -5.25 -20.55
CA ALA A 63 8.75 -5.84 -19.63
C ALA A 63 8.86 -5.14 -18.26
N SER A 64 8.01 -5.54 -17.31
CA SER A 64 8.10 -5.09 -15.92
C SER A 64 7.93 -6.27 -14.96
N TYR A 65 8.73 -6.30 -13.91
CA TYR A 65 8.56 -7.26 -12.82
C TYR A 65 7.43 -6.77 -11.89
N ILE A 66 6.39 -7.58 -11.75
CA ILE A 66 5.19 -7.24 -10.98
C ILE A 66 5.09 -8.01 -9.64
N GLY A 67 6.18 -8.70 -9.26
CA GLY A 67 6.28 -9.44 -8.00
C GLY A 67 6.00 -10.93 -8.12
N ASN A 68 6.31 -11.68 -7.06
CA ASN A 68 5.97 -13.10 -6.91
C ASN A 68 6.39 -14.03 -8.07
N GLY A 69 7.43 -13.67 -8.82
CA GLY A 69 7.89 -14.44 -9.97
C GLY A 69 7.07 -14.20 -11.24
N TYR A 70 6.39 -13.06 -11.34
CA TYR A 70 5.63 -12.66 -12.52
C TYR A 70 6.21 -11.41 -13.17
N VAL A 71 6.15 -11.42 -14.50
CA VAL A 71 6.60 -10.33 -15.37
C VAL A 71 5.49 -9.99 -16.34
N LEU A 72 5.17 -8.71 -16.48
CA LEU A 72 4.17 -8.20 -17.40
C LEU A 72 4.84 -7.68 -18.69
N THR A 73 4.27 -7.99 -19.84
CA THR A 73 4.75 -7.54 -21.16
C THR A 73 3.62 -7.54 -22.19
N ALA A 74 3.94 -7.25 -23.44
CA ALA A 74 2.99 -7.29 -24.55
C ALA A 74 2.88 -8.73 -25.12
N ALA A 75 1.70 -9.12 -25.59
CA ALA A 75 1.49 -10.44 -26.18
C ALA A 75 2.28 -10.62 -27.48
N HIS A 76 2.36 -9.58 -28.31
CA HIS A 76 3.11 -9.62 -29.57
C HIS A 76 4.61 -9.85 -29.37
N CYS A 77 5.16 -9.57 -28.19
CA CYS A 77 6.56 -9.84 -27.88
C CYS A 77 6.85 -11.33 -27.73
N VAL A 78 5.87 -12.12 -27.30
CA VAL A 78 6.06 -13.54 -26.93
C VAL A 78 5.19 -14.49 -27.76
N GLU A 79 4.46 -13.96 -28.74
CA GLU A 79 3.68 -14.76 -29.69
C GLU A 79 4.62 -15.70 -30.47
N GLY A 80 4.43 -17.01 -30.30
CA GLY A 80 5.23 -18.04 -30.97
C GLY A 80 6.49 -18.46 -30.21
N ASP A 81 6.84 -17.77 -29.12
CA ASP A 81 7.91 -18.19 -28.22
C ASP A 81 7.47 -19.37 -27.34
N SER A 82 8.41 -20.25 -27.02
CA SER A 82 8.27 -21.27 -25.97
C SER A 82 9.02 -20.83 -24.69
N PRO A 83 8.56 -21.17 -23.47
CA PRO A 83 9.21 -20.75 -22.22
C PRO A 83 10.71 -21.09 -22.15
N ASN A 84 11.12 -22.23 -22.71
CA ASN A 84 12.51 -22.68 -22.74
C ASN A 84 13.41 -21.91 -23.73
N GLN A 85 12.84 -21.06 -24.58
CA GLN A 85 13.58 -20.23 -25.55
C GLN A 85 13.88 -18.83 -25.01
N ILE A 86 13.22 -18.41 -23.93
CA ILE A 86 13.28 -17.05 -23.42
C ILE A 86 13.73 -17.02 -21.95
N ALA A 87 14.29 -15.88 -21.56
CA ALA A 87 14.63 -15.53 -20.20
C ALA A 87 14.38 -14.03 -20.02
N VAL A 88 14.38 -13.58 -18.77
CA VAL A 88 14.26 -12.16 -18.43
C VAL A 88 15.49 -11.67 -17.67
N LYS A 89 15.79 -10.38 -17.75
CA LYS A 89 16.76 -9.70 -16.88
C LYS A 89 16.07 -8.55 -16.15
N ILE A 90 15.83 -8.74 -14.85
CA ILE A 90 15.08 -7.80 -14.01
C ILE A 90 16.05 -6.79 -13.39
N GLY A 91 15.71 -5.50 -13.47
CA GLY A 91 16.57 -4.40 -13.02
C GLY A 91 17.82 -4.22 -13.90
N GLY A 92 17.89 -4.89 -15.04
CA GLY A 92 18.96 -4.72 -16.02
C GLY A 92 18.66 -3.53 -16.93
N VAL A 93 19.57 -2.57 -17.00
CA VAL A 93 19.45 -1.31 -17.73
C VAL A 93 20.47 -1.17 -18.85
N VAL A 94 21.40 -2.11 -19.03
CA VAL A 94 22.39 -2.06 -20.13
C VAL A 94 21.93 -2.96 -21.28
N TYR A 95 21.86 -2.40 -22.49
CA TYR A 95 21.55 -3.17 -23.70
C TYR A 95 22.66 -4.17 -23.98
N ASN A 96 22.29 -5.44 -24.18
CA ASN A 96 23.24 -6.55 -24.34
C ASN A 96 24.20 -6.74 -23.14
N GLY A 97 23.92 -6.09 -22.00
CA GLY A 97 24.68 -6.23 -20.75
C GLY A 97 24.30 -7.48 -19.96
N SER A 98 25.10 -7.78 -18.95
CA SER A 98 24.88 -8.87 -17.97
C SER A 98 24.39 -8.35 -16.61
N ASP A 99 23.95 -7.10 -16.54
CA ASP A 99 23.40 -6.47 -15.35
C ASP A 99 21.95 -6.92 -15.08
N GLY A 100 21.51 -6.71 -13.84
CA GLY A 100 20.23 -7.19 -13.35
C GLY A 100 20.24 -8.68 -12.96
N VAL A 101 19.09 -9.17 -12.54
CA VAL A 101 18.88 -10.57 -12.14
C VAL A 101 18.29 -11.34 -13.31
N ARG A 102 19.02 -12.33 -13.79
CA ARG A 102 18.56 -13.21 -14.87
C ARG A 102 17.66 -14.30 -14.32
N ALA A 103 16.46 -14.44 -14.88
CA ALA A 103 15.51 -15.47 -14.50
C ALA A 103 14.94 -16.17 -15.73
N ASN A 104 14.71 -17.46 -15.60
CA ASN A 104 14.13 -18.29 -16.65
C ASN A 104 12.60 -18.22 -16.61
N VAL A 105 11.97 -18.28 -17.78
CA VAL A 105 10.51 -18.34 -17.90
C VAL A 105 10.04 -19.79 -17.88
N SER A 106 9.03 -20.08 -17.07
CA SER A 106 8.39 -21.38 -16.92
C SER A 106 7.10 -21.48 -17.74
N GLU A 107 6.32 -20.39 -17.79
CA GLU A 107 5.03 -20.32 -18.47
C GLU A 107 4.85 -18.95 -19.13
N ILE A 108 4.16 -18.95 -20.28
CA ILE A 108 3.78 -17.75 -21.02
C ILE A 108 2.26 -17.72 -21.11
N HIS A 109 1.64 -16.69 -20.54
CA HIS A 109 0.19 -16.49 -20.58
C HIS A 109 -0.10 -15.25 -21.41
N MET A 110 -0.55 -15.43 -22.65
CA MET A 110 -1.06 -14.32 -23.47
C MET A 110 -2.55 -14.11 -23.19
N HIS A 111 -3.00 -12.87 -23.27
CA HIS A 111 -4.43 -12.57 -23.12
C HIS A 111 -5.24 -13.41 -24.14
N PRO A 112 -6.27 -14.17 -23.73
CA PRO A 112 -6.97 -15.11 -24.61
C PRO A 112 -7.72 -14.43 -25.76
N ALA A 113 -8.04 -13.15 -25.60
CA ALA A 113 -8.65 -12.31 -26.65
C ALA A 113 -7.62 -11.55 -27.51
N TYR A 114 -6.32 -11.78 -27.35
CA TYR A 114 -5.28 -11.12 -28.16
C TYR A 114 -5.50 -11.37 -29.66
N ARG A 115 -5.44 -10.29 -30.45
CA ARG A 115 -5.60 -10.34 -31.91
C ARG A 115 -4.40 -9.70 -32.59
N ARG A 116 -3.50 -10.53 -33.14
CA ARG A 116 -2.32 -10.08 -33.89
C ARG A 116 -2.59 -9.04 -34.99
N ALA A 117 -3.71 -9.17 -35.70
CA ALA A 117 -4.03 -8.28 -36.82
C ALA A 117 -4.31 -6.83 -36.39
N THR A 118 -4.81 -6.62 -35.17
CA THR A 118 -5.19 -5.31 -34.64
C THR A 118 -4.40 -4.90 -33.41
N LEU A 119 -3.59 -5.80 -32.85
CA LEU A 119 -2.93 -5.66 -31.55
C LEU A 119 -3.92 -5.32 -30.42
N SER A 120 -5.18 -5.77 -30.55
CA SER A 120 -6.16 -5.68 -29.48
C SER A 120 -5.83 -6.70 -28.39
N HIS A 121 -6.02 -6.30 -27.12
CA HIS A 121 -5.67 -7.08 -25.94
C HIS A 121 -4.21 -7.56 -25.93
N ASP A 122 -3.28 -6.67 -26.32
CA ASP A 122 -1.86 -6.96 -26.44
C ASP A 122 -1.16 -6.96 -25.08
N LEU A 123 -1.49 -7.95 -24.26
CA LEU A 123 -0.99 -8.11 -22.90
C LEU A 123 -0.62 -9.59 -22.65
N ALA A 124 0.51 -9.82 -22.01
CA ALA A 124 0.95 -11.13 -21.58
C ALA A 124 1.62 -11.08 -20.19
N VAL A 125 1.47 -12.18 -19.45
CA VAL A 125 2.11 -12.42 -18.17
C VAL A 125 3.05 -13.61 -18.32
N LEU A 126 4.31 -13.42 -17.95
CA LEU A 126 5.32 -14.47 -17.89
C LEU A 126 5.46 -14.93 -16.45
N LYS A 127 5.44 -16.24 -16.23
CA LYS A 127 5.77 -16.84 -14.93
C LYS A 127 7.21 -17.33 -14.96
N LEU A 128 7.96 -17.03 -13.91
CA LEU A 128 9.36 -17.40 -13.77
C LEU A 128 9.49 -18.76 -13.07
N ASP A 129 10.56 -19.50 -13.39
CA ASP A 129 10.87 -20.80 -12.76
C ASP A 129 11.05 -20.70 -11.23
N SER A 130 11.41 -19.52 -10.72
CA SER A 130 11.56 -19.24 -9.29
C SER A 130 11.39 -17.75 -9.01
N VAL A 131 11.09 -17.39 -7.76
CA VAL A 131 11.00 -16.00 -7.33
C VAL A 131 12.41 -15.41 -7.18
N PRO A 132 12.82 -14.45 -8.03
CA PRO A 132 14.14 -13.83 -7.97
C PRO A 132 14.33 -13.05 -6.66
N GLN A 133 15.53 -13.12 -6.09
CA GLN A 133 15.90 -12.37 -4.88
C GLN A 133 16.55 -11.03 -5.25
N GLY A 134 16.41 -10.03 -4.38
CA GLY A 134 17.06 -8.73 -4.55
C GLY A 134 16.53 -7.87 -5.71
N VAL A 135 15.31 -8.14 -6.19
CA VAL A 135 14.63 -7.34 -7.21
C VAL A 135 13.46 -6.56 -6.61
N SER A 136 13.02 -5.50 -7.29
CA SER A 136 11.88 -4.68 -6.86
C SER A 136 10.73 -4.83 -7.86
N SER A 137 9.50 -5.01 -7.35
CA SER A 137 8.29 -5.03 -8.17
C SER A 137 7.71 -3.63 -8.33
N VAL A 138 6.92 -3.44 -9.38
CA VAL A 138 6.09 -2.25 -9.59
C VAL A 138 4.63 -2.53 -9.19
N GLU A 139 3.94 -1.51 -8.68
CA GLU A 139 2.49 -1.57 -8.53
C GLU A 139 1.82 -1.47 -9.91
N ILE A 140 0.75 -2.22 -10.15
CA ILE A 140 0.00 -2.16 -11.41
C ILE A 140 -1.41 -1.61 -11.16
N ALA A 141 -1.89 -0.78 -12.08
CA ALA A 141 -3.20 -0.15 -11.99
C ALA A 141 -4.36 -1.15 -11.84
N ASN A 142 -5.36 -0.78 -11.05
CA ASN A 142 -6.60 -1.53 -10.83
C ASN A 142 -7.82 -0.64 -11.09
N GLY A 143 -8.99 -1.21 -11.33
CA GLY A 143 -10.22 -0.44 -11.54
C GLY A 143 -10.22 0.26 -12.89
N SER A 144 -9.89 1.55 -12.92
CA SER A 144 -9.84 2.32 -14.17
C SER A 144 -8.63 3.24 -14.24
N LEU A 145 -8.13 3.48 -15.46
CA LEU A 145 -7.05 4.42 -15.74
C LEU A 145 -7.29 5.81 -15.11
N THR A 146 -8.54 6.27 -15.14
CA THR A 146 -8.98 7.57 -14.61
C THR A 146 -8.86 7.72 -13.09
N GLN A 147 -8.66 6.63 -12.34
CA GLN A 147 -8.36 6.70 -10.90
C GLN A 147 -6.93 7.18 -10.63
N TYR A 148 -6.03 7.02 -11.61
CA TYR A 148 -4.60 7.34 -11.46
C TYR A 148 -4.20 8.59 -12.25
N ALA A 149 -4.72 8.74 -13.46
CA ALA A 149 -4.31 9.79 -14.40
C ALA A 149 -5.52 10.46 -15.09
N SER A 150 -5.42 11.77 -15.26
CA SER A 150 -6.33 12.59 -16.07
C SER A 150 -5.72 12.92 -17.42
N ILE A 151 -6.55 13.25 -18.41
CA ILE A 151 -6.05 13.71 -19.72
C ILE A 151 -5.12 14.92 -19.52
N GLY A 152 -3.95 14.87 -20.14
CA GLY A 152 -2.88 15.87 -19.98
C GLY A 152 -1.90 15.59 -18.84
N ASP A 153 -2.17 14.62 -17.95
CA ASP A 153 -1.17 14.19 -16.96
C ASP A 153 0.02 13.56 -17.68
N TRP A 154 1.22 13.92 -17.23
CA TRP A 154 2.47 13.37 -17.75
C TRP A 154 2.73 11.99 -17.15
N LEU A 155 3.03 11.04 -18.04
CA LEU A 155 3.34 9.66 -17.74
C LEU A 155 4.76 9.37 -18.21
N SER A 156 5.51 8.58 -17.45
CA SER A 156 6.89 8.23 -17.79
C SER A 156 6.92 6.87 -18.47
N VAL A 157 7.64 6.78 -19.60
CA VAL A 157 7.85 5.54 -20.35
C VAL A 157 9.32 5.23 -20.35
N ALA A 158 9.69 3.96 -20.15
CA ALA A 158 11.08 3.54 -20.25
C ALA A 158 11.30 2.34 -21.17
N GLY A 159 12.44 2.35 -21.86
CA GLY A 159 12.81 1.25 -22.73
C GLY A 159 14.21 1.34 -23.35
N LEU A 160 14.57 0.25 -24.03
CA LEU A 160 15.84 0.04 -24.74
C LEU A 160 15.63 -0.04 -26.27
N GLY A 161 14.46 0.41 -26.71
CA GLY A 161 14.11 0.58 -28.10
C GLY A 161 14.87 1.71 -28.75
N ARG A 162 14.72 1.83 -30.06
CA ARG A 162 15.46 2.75 -30.90
C ARG A 162 15.20 4.19 -30.49
N THR A 163 16.22 5.01 -30.64
CA THR A 163 16.18 6.42 -30.25
C THR A 163 15.64 7.34 -31.35
N SER A 164 15.40 6.75 -32.53
CA SER A 164 14.80 7.38 -33.69
C SER A 164 14.16 6.31 -34.57
N GLU A 165 13.18 6.70 -35.38
CA GLU A 165 12.55 5.78 -36.32
C GLU A 165 13.61 5.18 -37.27
N GLY A 166 13.79 3.85 -37.22
CA GLY A 166 14.83 3.18 -38.00
C GLY A 166 16.27 3.30 -37.45
N GLY A 167 16.46 3.96 -36.31
CA GLY A 167 17.77 4.19 -35.69
C GLY A 167 18.37 2.98 -34.95
N SER A 168 19.41 3.22 -34.15
CA SER A 168 20.04 2.20 -33.29
C SER A 168 19.41 2.16 -31.91
N SER A 169 19.44 0.98 -31.27
CA SER A 169 19.13 0.87 -29.84
C SER A 169 20.21 1.58 -28.99
N PRO A 170 19.84 2.25 -27.90
CA PRO A 170 20.76 2.89 -26.98
C PRO A 170 21.55 1.84 -26.19
N SER A 171 22.71 2.24 -25.65
CA SER A 171 23.52 1.36 -24.80
C SER A 171 22.96 1.18 -23.38
N ARG A 172 22.13 2.12 -22.93
CA ARG A 172 21.51 2.13 -21.60
C ARG A 172 20.01 2.41 -21.69
N LEU A 173 19.28 2.11 -20.62
CA LEU A 173 17.85 2.38 -20.48
C LEU A 173 17.57 3.88 -20.64
N GLN A 174 16.49 4.17 -21.35
CA GLN A 174 16.05 5.51 -21.66
C GLN A 174 14.66 5.72 -21.11
N GLU A 175 14.35 6.96 -20.78
CA GLU A 175 13.03 7.38 -20.34
C GLU A 175 12.57 8.65 -21.06
N VAL A 176 11.25 8.79 -21.18
CA VAL A 176 10.61 10.00 -21.69
C VAL A 176 9.27 10.20 -20.98
N ASP A 177 8.91 11.45 -20.74
CA ASP A 177 7.58 11.80 -20.28
C ASP A 177 6.67 12.11 -21.47
N VAL A 178 5.48 11.54 -21.48
CA VAL A 178 4.44 11.77 -22.51
C VAL A 178 3.09 12.05 -21.83
N PRO A 179 2.29 13.02 -22.31
CA PRO A 179 1.01 13.31 -21.69
C PRO A 179 -0.04 12.28 -22.11
N LEU A 180 -0.94 11.92 -21.19
CA LEU A 180 -2.11 11.11 -21.49
C LEU A 180 -3.06 11.85 -22.44
N VAL A 181 -3.52 11.16 -23.49
CA VAL A 181 -4.38 11.73 -24.54
C VAL A 181 -5.74 11.04 -24.50
N SER A 182 -6.81 11.80 -24.77
CA SER A 182 -8.16 11.24 -24.80
C SER A 182 -8.33 10.25 -25.96
N ASP A 183 -9.13 9.20 -25.78
CA ASP A 183 -9.45 8.24 -26.85
C ASP A 183 -10.00 8.93 -28.09
N MET A 184 -10.79 10.00 -27.91
CA MET A 184 -11.33 10.77 -29.02
C MET A 184 -10.22 11.44 -29.84
N THR A 185 -9.29 12.11 -29.17
CA THR A 185 -8.13 12.73 -29.81
C THR A 185 -7.25 11.68 -30.49
N CYS A 186 -7.08 10.52 -29.86
CA CYS A 186 -6.30 9.44 -30.46
C CYS A 186 -6.97 8.89 -31.73
N ARG A 187 -8.27 8.58 -31.67
CA ARG A 187 -9.05 8.11 -32.83
C ARG A 187 -9.07 9.11 -33.99
N GLN A 188 -9.00 10.41 -33.70
CA GLN A 188 -8.93 11.47 -34.72
C GLN A 188 -7.65 11.41 -35.58
N ALA A 189 -6.58 10.75 -35.11
CA ALA A 189 -5.40 10.48 -35.94
C ALA A 189 -5.70 9.53 -37.12
N GLY A 190 -6.83 8.82 -37.08
CA GLY A 190 -7.34 8.00 -38.18
C GLY A 190 -6.64 6.64 -38.34
N GLY A 191 -7.01 5.89 -39.39
CA GLY A 191 -6.44 4.57 -39.66
C GLY A 191 -6.64 3.57 -38.52
N ASN A 192 -5.56 2.95 -38.05
CA ASN A 192 -5.61 1.93 -37.00
C ASN A 192 -6.04 2.47 -35.62
N TYR A 193 -5.95 3.78 -35.38
CA TYR A 193 -6.36 4.39 -34.12
C TYR A 193 -7.88 4.36 -33.88
N THR A 194 -8.67 4.08 -34.92
CA THR A 194 -10.16 4.10 -34.85
C THR A 194 -10.77 3.16 -33.82
N THR A 195 -10.01 2.17 -33.33
CA THR A 195 -10.47 1.15 -32.37
C THR A 195 -9.91 1.31 -30.94
N VAL A 196 -9.11 2.35 -30.68
CA VAL A 196 -8.49 2.58 -29.36
C VAL A 196 -9.53 3.00 -28.31
N GLY A 197 -9.44 2.49 -27.08
CA GLY A 197 -10.12 3.07 -25.90
C GLY A 197 -10.71 2.07 -24.89
N GLU A 198 -11.03 0.84 -25.30
CA GLU A 198 -11.59 -0.16 -24.38
C GLU A 198 -10.51 -0.93 -23.60
N VAL A 199 -9.42 -1.28 -24.28
CA VAL A 199 -8.32 -2.11 -23.76
C VAL A 199 -6.96 -1.46 -24.00
N SER A 200 -6.96 -0.20 -24.40
CA SER A 200 -5.77 0.55 -24.74
C SER A 200 -6.05 2.05 -24.65
N PHE A 201 -5.04 2.82 -24.28
CA PHE A 201 -5.06 4.28 -24.27
C PHE A 201 -3.88 4.86 -25.05
N CYS A 202 -3.90 6.16 -25.29
CA CYS A 202 -2.83 6.85 -26.00
C CYS A 202 -2.10 7.86 -25.13
N ALA A 203 -0.81 8.03 -25.38
CA ALA A 203 -0.02 9.11 -24.82
C ALA A 203 0.94 9.69 -25.86
N GLY A 204 1.19 10.99 -25.78
CA GLY A 204 2.07 11.70 -26.70
C GLY A 204 1.61 13.13 -26.96
N ILE A 205 2.48 13.94 -27.55
CA ILE A 205 2.15 15.33 -27.91
C ILE A 205 1.73 15.45 -29.37
N PRO A 206 0.72 16.28 -29.71
CA PRO A 206 0.26 16.45 -31.09
C PRO A 206 1.35 16.87 -32.07
N GLN A 207 2.38 17.59 -31.59
CA GLN A 207 3.50 18.06 -32.40
C GLN A 207 4.46 16.93 -32.81
N GLY A 208 4.35 15.74 -32.20
CA GLY A 208 5.39 14.71 -32.30
C GLY A 208 6.68 15.13 -31.62
N GLY A 209 7.80 14.49 -31.95
CA GLY A 209 9.12 14.77 -31.36
C GLY A 209 9.43 14.05 -30.05
N ILE A 210 8.42 13.53 -29.33
CA ILE A 210 8.57 12.60 -28.21
C ILE A 210 7.67 11.38 -28.33
N ASP A 211 8.23 10.17 -28.22
CA ASP A 211 7.47 8.91 -28.31
C ASP A 211 8.32 7.70 -27.92
N SER A 212 7.65 6.62 -27.49
CA SER A 212 8.19 5.26 -27.51
C SER A 212 8.48 4.80 -28.95
N CYS A 213 9.45 3.92 -29.14
CA CYS A 213 9.87 3.51 -30.47
C CYS A 213 10.20 2.01 -30.56
N GLN A 214 10.68 1.55 -31.72
CA GLN A 214 10.84 0.12 -31.97
C GLN A 214 11.82 -0.52 -30.99
N GLY A 215 11.38 -1.56 -30.27
CA GLY A 215 12.16 -2.23 -29.22
C GLY A 215 11.82 -1.79 -27.79
N ASP A 216 10.95 -0.79 -27.62
CA ASP A 216 10.32 -0.46 -26.33
C ASP A 216 9.07 -1.30 -26.06
N SER A 217 8.56 -2.01 -27.07
CA SER A 217 7.44 -2.94 -27.00
C SER A 217 7.49 -3.81 -25.74
N GLY A 218 6.36 -3.91 -25.04
CA GLY A 218 6.24 -4.62 -23.78
C GLY A 218 6.74 -3.86 -22.55
N GLY A 219 7.44 -2.73 -22.73
CA GLY A 219 7.93 -1.89 -21.65
C GLY A 219 6.81 -1.16 -20.88
N PRO A 220 7.11 -0.66 -19.68
CA PRO A 220 6.14 0.02 -18.83
C PRO A 220 5.89 1.48 -19.22
N ILE A 221 4.63 1.92 -19.10
CA ILE A 221 4.28 3.33 -18.92
C ILE A 221 3.70 3.51 -17.50
N VAL A 222 4.24 4.45 -16.74
CA VAL A 222 3.98 4.61 -15.30
C VAL A 222 3.58 6.03 -14.95
N ILE A 223 2.97 6.19 -13.78
CA ILE A 223 2.79 7.46 -13.11
C ILE A 223 3.42 7.40 -11.72
N ASN A 224 4.06 8.50 -11.30
CA ASN A 224 4.56 8.65 -9.94
C ASN A 224 3.66 9.63 -9.18
N ARG A 225 2.98 9.15 -8.13
CA ARG A 225 2.18 9.98 -7.22
C ARG A 225 2.79 9.90 -5.83
N SER A 226 3.39 11.00 -5.39
CA SER A 226 3.95 11.12 -4.03
C SER A 226 4.97 10.03 -3.67
N GLY A 227 5.78 9.59 -4.65
CA GLY A 227 6.80 8.55 -4.47
C GLY A 227 6.32 7.13 -4.72
N VAL A 228 5.02 6.92 -4.98
CA VAL A 228 4.47 5.63 -5.40
C VAL A 228 4.44 5.57 -6.91
N ILE A 229 5.18 4.63 -7.49
CA ILE A 229 5.21 4.37 -8.94
C ILE A 229 4.18 3.28 -9.26
N THR A 230 3.19 3.64 -10.07
CA THR A 230 2.16 2.71 -10.55
C THR A 230 2.24 2.60 -12.07
N GLN A 231 2.37 1.38 -12.59
CA GLN A 231 2.30 1.10 -14.01
C GLN A 231 0.85 1.09 -14.49
N LEU A 232 0.56 1.95 -15.45
CA LEU A 232 -0.78 2.14 -16.01
C LEU A 232 -0.98 1.31 -17.28
N GLY A 233 0.10 1.09 -18.03
CA GLY A 233 0.02 0.41 -19.31
C GLY A 233 1.29 -0.31 -19.73
N VAL A 234 1.18 -0.96 -20.88
CA VAL A 234 2.27 -1.67 -21.57
C VAL A 234 2.42 -1.12 -22.98
N VAL A 235 3.64 -0.74 -23.38
CA VAL A 235 3.93 -0.26 -24.74
C VAL A 235 3.53 -1.32 -25.76
N SER A 236 2.63 -0.97 -26.69
CA SER A 236 2.07 -1.92 -27.65
C SER A 236 2.44 -1.58 -29.08
N TRP A 237 2.01 -0.42 -29.59
CA TRP A 237 2.29 0.02 -30.96
C TRP A 237 2.19 1.53 -31.14
N GLY A 238 2.59 2.01 -32.32
CA GLY A 238 2.44 3.39 -32.77
C GLY A 238 2.60 3.47 -34.28
N ILE A 239 2.26 4.61 -34.89
CA ILE A 239 2.51 4.86 -36.33
C ILE A 239 3.75 5.73 -36.49
N GLY A 240 4.88 5.10 -36.84
CA GLY A 240 6.19 5.73 -36.80
C GLY A 240 6.67 5.93 -35.35
N CYS A 241 7.75 6.69 -35.16
CA CYS A 241 8.16 7.14 -33.84
C CYS A 241 8.09 8.66 -33.79
N ALA A 242 7.27 9.21 -32.90
CA ALA A 242 7.19 10.64 -32.64
C ALA A 242 6.83 11.49 -33.86
N ARG A 243 6.02 10.95 -34.78
CA ARG A 243 5.52 11.69 -35.93
C ARG A 243 4.46 12.70 -35.49
N PRO A 244 4.42 13.92 -36.06
CA PRO A 244 3.34 14.86 -35.79
C PRO A 244 1.96 14.24 -36.03
N GLY A 245 1.03 14.43 -35.09
CA GLY A 245 -0.33 13.91 -35.15
C GLY A 245 -0.47 12.41 -34.86
N MET A 246 0.60 11.72 -34.47
CA MET A 246 0.58 10.30 -34.09
C MET A 246 0.89 10.16 -32.59
N TYR A 247 0.38 9.08 -31.98
CA TYR A 247 0.49 8.85 -30.54
C TYR A 247 0.98 7.41 -30.28
N GLY A 248 1.70 7.21 -29.18
CA GLY A 248 1.98 5.86 -28.68
C GLY A 248 0.69 5.24 -28.15
N VAL A 249 0.45 3.96 -28.46
CA VAL A 249 -0.68 3.18 -27.97
C VAL A 249 -0.17 2.17 -26.95
N TYR A 250 -0.81 2.20 -25.78
CA TYR A 250 -0.45 1.40 -24.63
C TYR A 250 -1.64 0.53 -24.25
N SER A 251 -1.40 -0.75 -23.99
CA SER A 251 -2.42 -1.64 -23.45
C SER A 251 -2.80 -1.20 -22.03
N ASP A 252 -4.10 -1.06 -21.77
CA ASP A 252 -4.64 -0.61 -20.48
C ASP A 252 -4.66 -1.77 -19.48
N ILE A 253 -3.80 -1.68 -18.46
CA ILE A 253 -3.69 -2.74 -17.45
C ILE A 253 -4.96 -2.80 -16.59
N ALA A 254 -5.56 -1.66 -16.24
CA ALA A 254 -6.75 -1.62 -15.41
C ALA A 254 -7.93 -2.27 -16.14
N ALA A 255 -8.10 -1.99 -17.43
CA ALA A 255 -9.13 -2.61 -18.26
C ALA A 255 -8.97 -4.13 -18.40
N MET A 256 -7.73 -4.62 -18.40
CA MET A 256 -7.40 -6.05 -18.51
C MET A 256 -7.01 -6.69 -17.18
N ARG A 257 -7.33 -6.04 -16.05
CA ARG A 257 -6.84 -6.46 -14.73
C ARG A 257 -7.30 -7.87 -14.35
N ASN A 258 -8.53 -8.24 -14.71
CA ASN A 258 -9.08 -9.59 -14.47
C ASN A 258 -8.24 -10.70 -15.11
N PHE A 259 -7.65 -10.47 -16.29
CA PHE A 259 -6.77 -11.43 -16.92
C PHE A 259 -5.47 -11.58 -16.13
N VAL A 260 -4.85 -10.46 -15.76
CA VAL A 260 -3.61 -10.44 -14.97
C VAL A 260 -3.82 -11.14 -13.63
N ASP A 261 -4.89 -10.80 -12.91
CA ASP A 261 -5.24 -11.42 -11.63
C ASP A 261 -5.62 -12.91 -11.79
N GLY A 262 -6.26 -13.30 -12.89
CA GLY A 262 -6.54 -14.70 -13.20
C GLY A 262 -5.27 -15.52 -13.43
N VAL A 263 -4.27 -14.97 -14.11
CA VAL A 263 -2.96 -15.63 -14.28
C VAL A 263 -2.19 -15.67 -12.96
N ILE A 264 -2.10 -14.54 -12.26
CA ILE A 264 -1.40 -14.48 -10.96
C ILE A 264 -2.09 -15.38 -9.92
N GLY A 265 -3.41 -15.51 -10.00
CA GLY A 265 -4.24 -16.35 -9.13
C GLY A 265 -4.37 -17.82 -9.56
N THR A 266 -3.86 -18.23 -10.73
CA THR A 266 -3.77 -19.64 -11.17
C THR A 266 -2.45 -20.31 -10.80
N ALA A 267 -1.43 -19.56 -10.36
CA ALA A 267 -0.63 -20.06 -9.26
C ALA A 267 -1.30 -19.61 -7.98
N THR A 268 -1.33 -20.47 -6.97
CA THR A 268 -1.43 -19.94 -5.61
C THR A 268 -0.39 -18.82 -5.51
N PRO A 269 -0.78 -17.58 -5.17
CA PRO A 269 0.21 -16.66 -4.61
C PRO A 269 0.98 -17.46 -3.56
N PRO A 270 2.25 -17.15 -3.22
CA PRO A 270 2.60 -17.41 -1.83
C PRO A 270 1.45 -16.74 -1.07
N LYS A 271 0.58 -17.51 -0.41
CA LYS A 271 -0.31 -16.93 0.58
C LYS A 271 0.66 -16.06 1.35
N GLU A 272 0.49 -14.74 1.30
CA GLU A 272 0.98 -13.96 2.42
C GLU A 272 0.29 -14.64 3.58
N ASN A 273 1.04 -15.49 4.28
CA ASN A 273 0.50 -16.29 5.35
C ASN A 273 0.45 -15.31 6.50
N VAL A 274 -0.43 -14.32 6.37
CA VAL A 274 -0.85 -13.42 7.41
C VAL A 274 -1.88 -14.24 8.16
N SER A 275 -1.37 -15.00 9.12
CA SER A 275 -2.19 -15.76 10.04
C SER A 275 -2.07 -15.07 11.38
N VAL A 276 -3.16 -14.45 11.80
CA VAL A 276 -3.26 -13.78 13.09
C VAL A 276 -3.85 -14.77 14.08
N GLY A 277 -3.04 -15.23 15.02
CA GLY A 277 -3.45 -16.11 16.11
C GLY A 277 -3.92 -15.31 17.31
N TYR A 278 -5.14 -15.56 17.77
CA TYR A 278 -5.72 -15.01 18.99
C TYR A 278 -6.85 -15.93 19.47
N THR A 279 -7.25 -15.80 20.73
CA THR A 279 -8.42 -16.53 21.26
C THR A 279 -9.68 -15.74 20.94
N THR A 280 -10.57 -16.30 20.12
CA THR A 280 -11.78 -15.60 19.67
C THR A 280 -12.78 -15.37 20.79
N GLU A 281 -12.98 -16.37 21.64
CA GLU A 281 -13.88 -16.30 22.79
C GLU A 281 -13.25 -17.03 23.98
N GLN A 282 -13.32 -16.41 25.16
CA GLN A 282 -12.89 -17.02 26.41
C GLN A 282 -13.86 -16.69 27.54
N THR A 283 -14.27 -17.70 28.29
CA THR A 283 -15.05 -17.52 29.52
C THR A 283 -14.11 -17.56 30.72
N LEU A 284 -14.08 -16.49 31.52
CA LEU A 284 -13.35 -16.44 32.78
C LEU A 284 -14.17 -17.00 33.95
N ALA A 285 -13.51 -17.17 35.09
CA ALA A 285 -14.20 -17.45 36.33
C ALA A 285 -15.21 -16.33 36.66
N SER A 286 -16.30 -16.70 37.32
CA SER A 286 -17.24 -15.72 37.86
C SER A 286 -16.58 -14.86 38.93
N PHE A 287 -17.00 -13.61 39.02
CA PHE A 287 -16.52 -12.63 40.00
C PHE A 287 -17.69 -11.99 40.74
N ASN A 288 -17.42 -11.38 41.89
CA ASN A 288 -18.47 -10.71 42.64
C ASN A 288 -18.74 -9.31 42.07
N VAL A 289 -20.00 -8.90 42.08
CA VAL A 289 -20.38 -7.50 41.77
C VAL A 289 -19.54 -6.56 42.65
N GLY A 290 -18.90 -5.56 42.05
CA GLY A 290 -18.00 -4.62 42.72
C GLY A 290 -16.51 -5.04 42.72
N GLU A 291 -16.17 -6.26 42.32
CA GLU A 291 -14.77 -6.67 42.10
C GLU A 291 -14.27 -6.27 40.71
N LEU A 292 -12.98 -5.94 40.63
CA LEU A 292 -12.27 -5.77 39.36
C LEU A 292 -11.77 -7.13 38.85
N GLN A 293 -11.91 -7.34 37.56
CA GLN A 293 -11.34 -8.44 36.81
C GLN A 293 -10.26 -7.95 35.86
N GLN A 294 -9.24 -8.78 35.69
CA GLN A 294 -8.14 -8.53 34.77
C GLN A 294 -8.06 -9.64 33.74
N HIS A 295 -7.75 -9.28 32.49
CA HIS A 295 -7.52 -10.25 31.44
C HIS A 295 -6.44 -9.76 30.46
N SER A 296 -5.64 -10.70 29.94
CA SER A 296 -4.61 -10.42 28.93
C SER A 296 -4.99 -11.05 27.61
N PHE A 297 -5.28 -10.21 26.61
CA PHE A 297 -5.40 -10.68 25.23
C PHE A 297 -4.00 -10.85 24.63
N VAL A 298 -3.80 -11.95 23.90
CA VAL A 298 -2.55 -12.22 23.18
C VAL A 298 -2.84 -12.24 21.69
N ILE A 299 -2.09 -11.42 20.94
CA ILE A 299 -2.11 -11.40 19.48
C ILE A 299 -0.78 -11.97 19.01
N GLN A 300 -0.82 -13.01 18.18
CA GLN A 300 0.34 -13.71 17.68
C GLN A 300 0.36 -13.70 16.15
N ASN A 301 1.55 -13.61 15.57
CA ASN A 301 1.74 -13.98 14.18
C ASN A 301 1.96 -15.49 14.06
N SER A 302 0.89 -16.24 13.75
CA SER A 302 0.94 -17.69 13.50
C SER A 302 1.28 -18.03 12.04
N GLY A 303 1.58 -17.01 11.23
CA GLY A 303 1.91 -17.15 9.83
C GLY A 303 3.36 -16.79 9.54
N SER A 304 3.71 -16.68 8.26
CA SER A 304 5.07 -16.38 7.81
C SER A 304 5.26 -14.93 7.36
N THR A 305 4.19 -14.16 7.18
CA THR A 305 4.25 -12.75 6.77
C THR A 305 4.24 -11.86 8.00
N THR A 306 5.22 -10.97 8.11
CA THR A 306 5.28 -9.96 9.17
C THR A 306 4.15 -8.93 8.98
N PHE A 307 3.45 -8.57 10.05
CA PHE A 307 2.38 -7.57 10.03
C PHE A 307 2.49 -6.63 11.24
N THR A 308 1.91 -5.44 11.12
CA THR A 308 1.81 -4.44 12.19
C THR A 308 0.38 -4.39 12.71
N VAL A 309 0.21 -4.43 14.03
CA VAL A 309 -1.11 -4.35 14.67
C VAL A 309 -1.54 -2.88 14.78
N GLU A 310 -2.77 -2.61 14.36
CA GLU A 310 -3.34 -1.25 14.30
C GLU A 310 -4.70 -1.19 15.00
N ASN A 311 -5.12 0.02 15.38
CA ASN A 311 -6.47 0.31 15.85
C ASN A 311 -6.97 -0.56 17.03
N VAL A 312 -6.07 -0.91 17.97
CA VAL A 312 -6.41 -1.65 19.19
C VAL A 312 -7.39 -0.85 20.05
N ARG A 313 -8.57 -1.41 20.31
CA ARG A 313 -9.64 -0.77 21.11
C ARG A 313 -10.39 -1.82 21.93
N ALA A 314 -10.66 -1.51 23.19
CA ALA A 314 -11.49 -2.33 24.08
C ALA A 314 -12.92 -1.77 24.20
N PHE A 315 -13.91 -2.65 24.19
CA PHE A 315 -15.32 -2.31 24.29
C PHE A 315 -15.98 -3.14 25.38
N ALA A 316 -16.61 -2.47 26.35
CA ALA A 316 -17.43 -3.12 27.36
C ALA A 316 -18.83 -3.41 26.82
N SER A 317 -19.42 -4.54 27.21
CA SER A 317 -20.82 -4.88 26.95
C SER A 317 -21.40 -5.80 28.04
N GLY A 318 -22.71 -6.07 27.99
CA GLY A 318 -23.40 -6.82 29.05
C GLY A 318 -23.56 -5.97 30.31
N VAL A 319 -23.19 -6.52 31.47
CA VAL A 319 -23.21 -5.78 32.76
C VAL A 319 -21.87 -5.08 33.08
N THR A 320 -20.90 -5.11 32.17
CA THR A 320 -19.60 -4.43 32.37
C THR A 320 -19.77 -2.92 32.34
N ASP A 321 -19.33 -2.21 33.39
CA ASP A 321 -19.45 -0.74 33.45
C ASP A 321 -18.49 -0.03 32.50
N ALA A 322 -17.22 -0.46 32.51
CA ALA A 322 -16.16 0.01 31.62
C ALA A 322 -15.07 -1.06 31.46
N ALA A 323 -14.37 -1.01 30.33
CA ALA A 323 -13.17 -1.79 30.08
C ALA A 323 -12.02 -0.81 29.84
N VAL A 324 -11.00 -0.86 30.69
CA VAL A 324 -9.82 0.01 30.63
C VAL A 324 -8.64 -0.81 30.14
N ILE A 325 -7.94 -0.31 29.12
CA ILE A 325 -6.65 -0.91 28.72
C ILE A 325 -5.61 -0.42 29.73
N ALA A 326 -5.14 -1.31 30.60
CA ALA A 326 -4.13 -1.01 31.60
C ALA A 326 -2.71 -1.03 31.03
N ASN A 327 -2.47 -1.86 30.01
CA ASN A 327 -1.18 -1.95 29.32
C ASN A 327 -1.39 -2.41 27.87
N ASP A 328 -0.75 -1.72 26.92
CA ASP A 328 -0.84 -2.02 25.49
C ASP A 328 0.57 -2.18 24.91
N GLN A 329 0.92 -3.42 24.56
CA GLN A 329 2.18 -3.76 23.87
C GLN A 329 1.94 -4.08 22.38
N CYS A 330 0.71 -3.94 21.90
CA CYS A 330 0.30 -4.35 20.56
C CYS A 330 0.12 -3.18 19.62
N SER A 331 -0.38 -2.02 20.08
CA SER A 331 -0.57 -0.87 19.19
C SER A 331 0.74 -0.49 18.48
N GLN A 332 0.70 -0.55 17.14
CA GLN A 332 1.84 -0.29 16.24
C GLN A 332 3.02 -1.27 16.38
N ALA A 333 2.83 -2.41 17.06
CA ALA A 333 3.84 -3.44 17.14
C ALA A 333 3.88 -4.25 15.84
N THR A 334 5.06 -4.36 15.24
CA THR A 334 5.32 -5.23 14.09
C THR A 334 5.71 -6.63 14.57
N LEU A 335 4.87 -7.62 14.28
CA LEU A 335 5.05 -9.00 14.71
C LEU A 335 5.68 -9.84 13.59
N ALA A 336 6.94 -10.23 13.79
CA ALA A 336 7.59 -11.26 12.98
C ALA A 336 6.95 -12.65 13.20
N MET A 337 7.28 -13.63 12.35
CA MET A 337 6.80 -15.01 12.49
C MET A 337 7.00 -15.53 13.92
N ASN A 338 5.94 -16.12 14.50
CA ASN A 338 5.85 -16.62 15.88
C ASN A 338 5.97 -15.56 16.99
N ALA A 339 6.15 -14.28 16.68
CA ALA A 339 6.14 -13.22 17.67
C ALA A 339 4.71 -12.96 18.17
N SER A 340 4.60 -12.49 19.41
CA SER A 340 3.32 -12.12 20.03
C SER A 340 3.45 -10.82 20.81
N CYS A 341 2.35 -10.09 20.88
CA CYS A 341 2.18 -8.96 21.78
C CYS A 341 0.99 -9.20 22.73
N ARG A 342 0.85 -8.34 23.74
CA ARG A 342 -0.18 -8.46 24.78
C ARG A 342 -0.91 -7.13 24.98
N VAL A 343 -2.22 -7.22 25.21
CA VAL A 343 -3.06 -6.12 25.69
C VAL A 343 -3.72 -6.55 26.98
N ASP A 344 -3.44 -5.84 28.07
CA ASP A 344 -4.02 -6.09 29.39
C ASP A 344 -5.20 -5.15 29.60
N VAL A 345 -6.35 -5.75 29.95
CA VAL A 345 -7.57 -5.01 30.26
C VAL A 345 -8.01 -5.24 31.69
N GLU A 346 -8.60 -4.21 32.27
CA GLU A 346 -9.30 -4.24 33.55
C GLU A 346 -10.76 -3.89 33.34
N PHE A 347 -11.66 -4.65 33.96
CA PHE A 347 -13.10 -4.43 33.85
C PHE A 347 -13.84 -4.91 35.11
N GLY A 348 -15.03 -4.37 35.37
CA GLY A 348 -15.86 -4.74 36.50
C GLY A 348 -17.34 -4.56 36.18
N ALA A 349 -18.20 -4.94 37.12
CA ALA A 349 -19.65 -4.82 36.99
C ALA A 349 -20.29 -4.36 38.30
N THR A 350 -21.28 -3.47 38.20
CA THR A 350 -22.09 -2.98 39.33
C THR A 350 -23.40 -3.73 39.52
N GLN A 351 -23.73 -4.68 38.62
CA GLN A 351 -24.94 -5.50 38.69
C GLN A 351 -24.60 -6.95 38.35
N SER A 352 -25.39 -7.89 38.86
CA SER A 352 -25.23 -9.30 38.52
C SER A 352 -25.66 -9.57 37.08
N GLY A 353 -24.92 -10.41 36.38
CA GLY A 353 -25.20 -10.80 35.00
C GLY A 353 -23.91 -11.13 34.25
N GLU A 354 -24.02 -11.27 32.94
CA GLU A 354 -22.86 -11.56 32.10
C GLU A 354 -22.10 -10.27 31.76
N ALA A 355 -20.87 -10.16 32.26
CA ALA A 355 -19.94 -9.09 31.93
C ALA A 355 -19.12 -9.52 30.72
N ARG A 356 -18.99 -8.65 29.72
CA ARG A 356 -18.25 -8.90 28.48
C ARG A 356 -17.28 -7.78 28.16
N VAL A 357 -16.12 -8.13 27.59
CA VAL A 357 -15.16 -7.19 27.01
C VAL A 357 -14.72 -7.72 25.65
N ALA A 358 -14.84 -6.89 24.61
CA ALA A 358 -14.34 -7.18 23.27
C ALA A 358 -13.11 -6.33 22.97
N LEU A 359 -12.02 -6.95 22.53
CA LEU A 359 -10.86 -6.29 21.96
C LEU A 359 -10.95 -6.33 20.43
N ASN A 360 -11.13 -5.17 19.80
CA ASN A 360 -11.09 -5.04 18.35
C ASN A 360 -9.72 -4.51 17.90
N PHE A 361 -9.21 -5.03 16.79
CA PHE A 361 -7.97 -4.57 16.20
C PHE A 361 -7.91 -4.89 14.69
N ASN A 362 -6.94 -4.30 14.00
CA ASN A 362 -6.63 -4.51 12.59
C ASN A 362 -5.16 -4.87 12.41
N VAL A 363 -4.78 -5.30 11.21
CA VAL A 363 -3.37 -5.44 10.81
C VAL A 363 -3.15 -4.80 9.44
N ASP A 364 -1.99 -4.19 9.23
CA ASP A 364 -1.63 -3.44 8.01
C ASP A 364 -1.68 -4.26 6.70
N LYS A 365 -1.66 -5.60 6.79
CA LYS A 365 -1.68 -6.50 5.64
C LYS A 365 -3.06 -6.97 5.20
N THR A 366 -4.12 -6.68 5.95
CA THR A 366 -5.48 -7.13 5.60
C THR A 366 -6.51 -6.06 5.91
N SER A 367 -7.64 -6.08 5.21
CA SER A 367 -8.82 -5.30 5.58
C SER A 367 -9.68 -5.98 6.65
N THR A 368 -9.25 -7.13 7.19
CA THR A 368 -9.98 -7.87 8.21
C THR A 368 -9.97 -7.11 9.53
N GLN A 369 -11.14 -6.99 10.14
CA GLN A 369 -11.29 -6.54 11.50
C GLN A 369 -11.35 -7.77 12.41
N TYR A 370 -10.43 -7.86 13.36
CA TYR A 370 -10.37 -8.94 14.32
C TYR A 370 -11.05 -8.52 15.61
N GLN A 371 -11.70 -9.49 16.25
CA GLN A 371 -12.38 -9.30 17.53
C GLN A 371 -12.12 -10.51 18.43
N ALA A 372 -11.54 -10.25 19.60
CA ALA A 372 -11.42 -11.22 20.69
C ALA A 372 -12.41 -10.85 21.79
N LEU A 373 -13.21 -11.81 22.26
CA LEU A 373 -14.24 -11.59 23.28
C LEU A 373 -13.89 -12.38 24.54
N VAL A 374 -13.99 -11.71 25.69
CA VAL A 374 -13.94 -12.36 26.99
C VAL A 374 -15.25 -12.13 27.74
N SER A 375 -15.77 -13.16 28.41
CA SER A 375 -16.97 -13.08 29.23
C SER A 375 -16.75 -13.65 30.63
N ALA A 376 -17.45 -13.11 31.62
CA ALA A 376 -17.44 -13.58 33.00
C ALA A 376 -18.80 -13.34 33.65
N GLN A 377 -19.22 -14.22 34.55
CA GLN A 377 -20.47 -14.02 35.30
C GLN A 377 -20.20 -13.16 36.53
N ALA A 378 -20.76 -11.95 36.57
CA ALA A 378 -20.83 -11.13 37.77
C ALA A 378 -21.95 -11.66 38.66
N LYS A 379 -21.62 -12.13 39.86
CA LYS A 379 -22.57 -12.69 40.81
C LYS A 379 -22.76 -11.72 41.95
N THR A 380 -24.02 -11.51 42.34
CA THR A 380 -24.30 -10.92 43.64
C THR A 380 -23.79 -11.88 44.69
N VAL A 381 -23.00 -11.39 45.65
CA VAL A 381 -22.68 -12.15 46.85
C VAL A 381 -23.98 -12.35 47.61
N THR A 382 -24.64 -13.48 47.39
CA THR A 382 -25.69 -13.94 48.29
C THR A 382 -25.00 -14.72 49.41
N THR A 383 -24.51 -14.03 50.44
CA THR A 383 -24.47 -14.71 51.74
C THR A 383 -25.92 -14.89 52.20
N PRO A 384 -26.38 -16.12 52.46
CA PRO A 384 -27.74 -16.38 52.94
C PRO A 384 -28.01 -15.63 54.26
N PRO A 385 -29.27 -15.30 54.55
CA PRO A 385 -29.65 -14.76 55.84
C PRO A 385 -29.57 -15.88 56.87
N THR A 386 -28.78 -15.71 57.92
CA THR A 386 -29.08 -16.34 59.22
C THR A 386 -28.45 -15.50 60.32
N ASP A 387 -29.29 -14.71 60.98
CA ASP A 387 -29.21 -14.38 62.41
C ASP A 387 -27.81 -14.38 63.04
N SER A 388 -27.02 -13.33 62.82
CA SER A 388 -26.08 -12.85 63.83
C SER A 388 -25.55 -11.45 63.47
N CYS A 389 -25.60 -10.51 64.42
CA CYS A 389 -24.94 -9.20 64.31
C CYS A 389 -23.41 -9.38 64.34
N THR A 390 -22.76 -9.79 63.24
CA THR A 390 -21.31 -10.11 63.22
C THR A 390 -20.43 -9.15 62.44
N THR A 391 -20.96 -8.30 61.56
CA THR A 391 -20.15 -7.39 60.72
C THR A 391 -20.12 -5.96 61.27
N VAL A 392 -19.47 -5.71 62.40
CA VAL A 392 -19.25 -4.33 62.89
C VAL A 392 -18.23 -3.61 62.01
N TRP A 393 -18.48 -2.35 61.63
CA TRP A 393 -17.53 -1.56 60.84
C TRP A 393 -16.20 -1.39 61.61
N GLN A 394 -15.10 -1.63 60.90
CA GLN A 394 -13.73 -1.43 61.36
C GLN A 394 -12.97 -0.58 60.35
N ALA A 395 -12.32 0.48 60.82
CA ALA A 395 -11.56 1.42 59.98
C ALA A 395 -10.38 0.75 59.23
N SER A 396 -9.79 -0.31 59.78
CA SER A 396 -8.64 -0.99 59.17
C SER A 396 -9.01 -1.93 58.03
N LEU A 397 -10.29 -2.28 57.87
CA LEU A 397 -10.73 -3.21 56.83
C LEU A 397 -11.14 -2.48 55.56
N VAL A 398 -10.89 -3.13 54.43
CA VAL A 398 -11.30 -2.67 53.11
C VAL A 398 -12.69 -3.23 52.82
N TYR A 399 -13.58 -2.37 52.34
CA TYR A 399 -14.94 -2.72 51.94
C TYR A 399 -15.15 -2.40 50.47
N LEU A 400 -15.70 -3.37 49.75
CA LEU A 400 -16.08 -3.24 48.36
C LEU A 400 -17.51 -2.73 48.24
N LYS A 401 -17.85 -2.23 47.05
CA LYS A 401 -19.21 -1.78 46.76
C LYS A 401 -20.21 -2.89 47.05
N GLY A 402 -21.20 -2.60 47.89
CA GLY A 402 -22.25 -3.53 48.28
C GLY A 402 -22.02 -4.23 49.63
N ASP A 403 -20.81 -4.19 50.17
CA ASP A 403 -20.52 -4.72 51.51
C ASP A 403 -21.35 -4.02 52.56
N THR A 404 -21.85 -4.78 53.54
CA THR A 404 -22.65 -4.25 54.63
C THR A 404 -21.98 -4.41 55.97
N VAL A 405 -22.05 -3.33 56.75
CA VAL A 405 -21.51 -3.25 58.09
C VAL A 405 -22.53 -2.66 59.04
N THR A 406 -22.40 -2.98 60.32
CA THR A 406 -23.19 -2.40 61.40
C THR A 406 -22.35 -1.34 62.10
N TRP A 407 -22.89 -0.14 62.22
CA TRP A 407 -22.26 0.96 62.94
C TRP A 407 -23.33 1.84 63.57
N ASN A 408 -23.23 2.07 64.88
CA ASN A 408 -24.21 2.82 65.69
C ASN A 408 -25.65 2.34 65.53
N GLY A 409 -25.86 1.01 65.60
CA GLY A 409 -27.20 0.41 65.52
C GLY A 409 -27.86 0.54 64.15
N LYS A 410 -27.10 0.92 63.13
CA LYS A 410 -27.55 1.07 61.75
C LYS A 410 -26.75 0.13 60.85
N VAL A 411 -27.39 -0.35 59.79
CA VAL A 411 -26.73 -1.09 58.74
C VAL A 411 -26.36 -0.11 57.63
N TRP A 412 -25.09 -0.11 57.27
CA TRP A 412 -24.50 0.73 56.24
C TRP A 412 -23.99 -0.14 55.12
N GLN A 413 -24.17 0.32 53.88
CA GLN A 413 -23.68 -0.34 52.69
C GLN A 413 -22.68 0.56 51.96
N ALA A 414 -21.51 0.02 51.65
CA ALA A 414 -20.48 0.74 50.89
C ALA A 414 -20.99 0.98 49.46
N GLN A 415 -20.95 2.23 49.01
CA GLN A 415 -21.40 2.66 47.68
C GLN A 415 -20.30 2.50 46.61
N TRP A 416 -19.04 2.43 47.04
CA TRP A 416 -17.84 2.14 46.25
C TRP A 416 -16.73 1.65 47.20
N TRP A 417 -15.56 1.30 46.67
CA TRP A 417 -14.41 0.86 47.47
C TRP A 417 -14.05 1.89 48.54
N THR A 418 -13.89 1.45 49.79
CA THR A 418 -13.50 2.31 50.91
C THR A 418 -12.71 1.54 51.97
N GLN A 419 -11.77 2.23 52.61
CA GLN A 419 -11.05 1.77 53.80
C GLN A 419 -10.87 2.96 54.74
N GLY A 420 -11.25 2.81 56.00
CA GLY A 420 -11.06 3.86 57.01
C GLY A 420 -12.13 4.95 57.06
N ASP A 421 -12.94 5.12 56.02
CA ASP A 421 -14.03 6.11 56.05
C ASP A 421 -15.16 5.68 56.98
N ASN A 422 -15.54 6.55 57.90
CA ASN A 422 -16.58 6.29 58.89
C ASN A 422 -17.99 6.33 58.27
N PRO A 423 -18.83 5.30 58.48
CA PRO A 423 -20.18 5.27 57.94
C PRO A 423 -21.06 6.43 58.39
N ALA A 424 -20.90 6.90 59.63
CA ALA A 424 -21.73 7.97 60.18
C ALA A 424 -21.45 9.35 59.55
N ASP A 425 -20.25 9.53 58.99
CA ASP A 425 -19.79 10.81 58.41
C ASP A 425 -20.07 10.88 56.90
N SER A 426 -20.54 9.77 56.32
CA SER A 426 -20.95 9.71 54.93
C SER A 426 -22.30 10.41 54.78
N GLY A 427 -22.27 11.63 54.24
CA GLY A 427 -23.45 12.37 53.83
C GLY A 427 -24.26 11.65 52.74
N PRO A 428 -25.29 12.29 52.16
CA PRO A 428 -26.16 11.68 51.14
C PRO A 428 -25.43 11.15 49.90
N TRP A 429 -24.21 11.63 49.65
CA TRP A 429 -23.32 11.26 48.55
C TRP A 429 -22.00 10.67 49.04
N GLY A 430 -21.93 10.23 50.30
CA GLY A 430 -20.74 9.67 50.91
C GLY A 430 -20.51 8.21 50.52
N VAL A 431 -19.34 7.68 50.89
CA VAL A 431 -18.90 6.32 50.60
C VAL A 431 -19.80 5.25 51.24
N TRP A 432 -20.52 5.58 52.32
CA TRP A 432 -21.49 4.71 52.98
C TRP A 432 -22.91 5.22 52.87
N GLN A 433 -23.84 4.32 52.57
CA GLN A 433 -25.28 4.61 52.59
C GLN A 433 -25.96 3.82 53.69
N LYS A 434 -26.77 4.48 54.51
CA LYS A 434 -27.63 3.78 55.49
C LYS A 434 -28.69 2.98 54.73
N VAL A 435 -28.70 1.67 54.91
CA VAL A 435 -29.66 0.75 54.26
C VAL A 435 -30.67 0.16 55.23
N GLY A 436 -30.46 0.32 56.55
CA GLY A 436 -31.41 -0.13 57.55
C GLY A 436 -31.04 0.26 58.97
N ASP A 437 -31.93 -0.07 59.89
CA ASP A 437 -31.65 -0.09 61.32
C ASP A 437 -31.36 -1.54 61.73
N ALA A 438 -30.32 -1.73 62.55
CA ALA A 438 -29.98 -3.05 63.06
C ALA A 438 -30.78 -3.30 64.34
N ASN A 439 -31.66 -4.31 64.34
CA ASN A 439 -32.37 -4.77 65.54
C ASN A 439 -31.45 -5.64 66.43
N CYS A 440 -30.26 -5.14 66.76
CA CYS A 440 -29.41 -5.81 67.75
C CYS A 440 -29.98 -5.47 69.13
N LYS A 441 -30.69 -6.42 69.75
CA LYS A 441 -31.06 -6.29 71.16
C LYS A 441 -29.76 -6.15 71.97
N SER A 442 -29.71 -5.09 72.77
CA SER A 442 -28.67 -4.80 73.74
C SER A 442 -28.47 -5.98 74.70
N ASN A 443 -27.22 -6.34 74.95
CA ASN A 443 -26.82 -6.58 76.33
C ASN A 443 -26.12 -5.32 76.83
#